data_AF-A0A3E0Q992-F1
#
_entry.id   AF-A0A3E0Q992-F1
#
_cell.length_a   1.000
_cell.length_b   1.000
_cell.length_c   1.000
_cell.angle_alpha   90.00
_cell.angle_beta   90.00
_cell.angle_gamma   90.00
#
_symmetry.space_group_name_H-M   'P 1'
#
loop_
_entity.id
_entity.type
_entity.pdbx_description
1 polymer ?
#
loop_
_entity_poly.entity_id
_entity_poly.type
_entity_poly.pdbx_seq_one_letter_code
_entity_poly.pdbx_strand_id
1 'polypeptide(L)'
;MIRITLQYLQNNQSRMNYPEYRKQGLPVTTAWMESLVKEINWRTKGTEMFWNNPSGAEAILQVRAAALCDDDRLKHHLQTRPGNPFTRRPKFTKLSPEKIKS
;
A
#
# COMPACT_ATOMS: atom_id res chain seq x y z
N MET A 1 23.50 -18.75 0.53
CA MET A 1 22.33 -18.72 -0.37
C MET A 1 21.48 -19.98 -0.20
N ILE A 2 21.91 -21.15 -0.68
CA ILE A 2 21.09 -22.40 -0.68
C ILE A 2 20.52 -22.78 0.70
N ARG A 3 21.33 -22.73 1.76
CA ARG A 3 20.89 -23.04 3.13
C ARG A 3 19.74 -22.14 3.63
N ILE A 4 19.78 -20.86 3.27
CA ILE A 4 18.79 -19.85 3.72
C ILE A 4 17.48 -20.07 2.97
N THR A 5 17.56 -20.36 1.67
CA THR A 5 16.40 -20.68 0.84
C THR A 5 15.70 -21.95 1.30
N LEU A 6 16.45 -23.01 1.62
CA LEU A 6 15.88 -24.26 2.15
C LEU A 6 15.17 -24.03 3.49
N GLN A 7 15.80 -23.31 4.41
CA GLN A 7 15.19 -22.97 5.69
C GLN A 7 13.88 -22.19 5.51
N TYR A 8 13.86 -21.22 4.59
CA TYR A 8 12.66 -20.43 4.29
C TYR A 8 11.52 -21.30 3.73
N LEU A 9 11.83 -22.19 2.79
CA LEU A 9 10.84 -23.09 2.18
C LEU A 9 10.28 -24.08 3.20
N GLN A 10 11.13 -24.66 4.04
CA GLN A 10 10.72 -25.56 5.12
C GLN A 10 9.77 -24.85 6.10
N ASN A 11 10.14 -23.65 6.55
CA ASN A 11 9.32 -22.87 7.50
C ASN A 11 7.95 -22.46 6.91
N ASN A 12 7.84 -22.30 5.58
CA ASN A 12 6.61 -21.89 4.90
C ASN A 12 5.84 -23.05 4.26
N GLN A 13 6.27 -24.30 4.47
CA GLN A 13 5.65 -25.47 3.84
C GLN A 13 4.15 -25.59 4.14
N SER A 14 3.74 -25.27 5.37
CA SER A 14 2.32 -25.28 5.78
C SER A 14 1.45 -24.31 4.97
N ARG A 15 2.03 -23.24 4.42
CA ARG A 15 1.33 -22.23 3.61
C ARG A 15 1.27 -22.59 2.12
N MET A 16 2.00 -23.61 1.68
CA MET A 16 2.12 -24.02 0.26
C MET A 16 1.05 -25.05 -0.16
N ASN A 17 -0.19 -24.93 0.34
CA ASN A 17 -1.30 -25.80 -0.07
C ASN A 17 -1.94 -25.35 -1.40
N TYR A 18 -1.13 -25.35 -2.46
CA TYR A 18 -1.57 -24.92 -3.80
C TYR A 18 -2.76 -25.71 -4.38
N PRO A 19 -2.91 -27.04 -4.14
CA PRO A 19 -4.08 -27.77 -4.62
C PRO A 19 -5.40 -27.23 -4.06
N GLU A 20 -5.42 -26.88 -2.78
CA GLU A 20 -6.61 -26.36 -2.11
C GLU A 20 -6.93 -24.94 -2.60
N TYR A 21 -5.92 -24.07 -2.71
CA TYR A 21 -6.12 -22.71 -3.24
C TYR A 21 -6.65 -22.71 -4.68
N ARG A 22 -6.20 -23.67 -5.50
CA ARG A 22 -6.70 -23.83 -6.87
C ARG A 22 -8.17 -24.25 -6.90
N LYS A 23 -8.60 -25.14 -5.99
CA LYS A 23 -10.02 -25.51 -5.86
C LYS A 23 -10.89 -24.33 -5.42
N GLN A 24 -10.35 -23.48 -4.55
CA GLN A 24 -11.02 -22.26 -4.07
C GLN A 24 -11.01 -21.12 -5.10
N GLY A 25 -10.39 -21.31 -6.27
CA GLY A 25 -10.28 -20.27 -7.29
C GLY A 25 -9.36 -19.11 -6.90
N LEU A 26 -8.53 -19.27 -5.87
CA LEU A 26 -7.62 -18.24 -5.41
C LEU A 26 -6.45 -18.09 -6.41
N PRO A 27 -6.01 -16.86 -6.68
CA PRO A 27 -4.87 -16.63 -7.54
C PRO A 27 -3.61 -17.24 -6.92
N VAL A 28 -3.01 -18.20 -7.62
CA VAL A 28 -1.75 -18.85 -7.23
C VAL A 28 -0.52 -18.04 -7.68
N THR A 29 -0.74 -17.02 -8.51
CA THR A 29 0.33 -16.18 -9.07
C THR A 29 0.47 -14.87 -8.30
N THR A 30 1.71 -14.43 -8.09
CA THR A 30 2.03 -13.13 -7.50
C THR A 30 1.95 -11.98 -8.51
N ALA A 31 1.76 -12.28 -9.80
CA ALA A 31 1.81 -11.31 -10.89
C ALA A 31 0.89 -10.10 -10.67
N TRP A 32 -0.33 -10.32 -10.18
CA TRP A 32 -1.29 -9.26 -9.89
C TRP A 32 -0.81 -8.33 -8.78
N MET A 33 -0.31 -8.90 -7.68
CA MET A 33 0.24 -8.13 -6.56
C MET A 33 1.50 -7.37 -6.96
N GLU A 34 2.39 -8.00 -7.74
CA GLU A 34 3.61 -7.37 -8.24
C GLU A 34 3.31 -6.22 -9.19
N SER A 35 2.31 -6.36 -10.06
CA SER A 35 1.86 -5.28 -10.95
C SER A 35 1.33 -4.10 -10.14
N LEU A 36 0.45 -4.36 -9.17
CA LEU A 36 -0.10 -3.32 -8.30
C LEU A 36 1.00 -2.57 -7.55
N VAL A 37 1.96 -3.29 -6.97
CA VAL A 37 3.10 -2.68 -6.27
C VAL A 37 3.94 -1.84 -7.22
N LYS A 38 4.15 -2.28 -8.47
CA LYS A 38 4.87 -1.49 -9.49
C LYS A 38 4.13 -0.21 -9.86
N GLU A 39 2.82 -0.28 -10.08
CA GLU A 39 1.99 0.89 -10.43
C GLU A 39 1.93 1.94 -9.31
N ILE A 40 1.87 1.49 -8.05
CA ILE A 40 1.96 2.37 -6.88
C ILE A 40 3.37 2.98 -6.79
N ASN A 41 4.41 2.16 -6.91
CA ASN A 41 5.81 2.61 -6.79
C ASN A 41 6.17 3.63 -7.87
N TRP A 42 5.72 3.42 -9.11
CA TRP A 42 5.94 4.33 -10.24
C TRP A 42 5.57 5.77 -9.90
N ARG A 43 4.55 5.96 -9.05
CA ARG A 43 3.99 7.27 -8.70
C ARG A 43 4.18 7.70 -7.27
N THR A 44 4.88 6.91 -6.47
CA THR A 44 5.23 7.26 -5.10
C THR A 44 6.73 7.48 -4.95
N LYS A 45 7.56 6.79 -5.75
CA LYS A 45 9.02 6.76 -5.66
C LYS A 45 9.73 7.34 -6.89
N GLY A 46 9.01 8.02 -7.78
CA GLY A 46 9.60 8.66 -8.96
C GLY A 46 10.57 9.79 -8.58
N THR A 47 11.48 10.11 -9.48
CA THR A 47 12.35 11.30 -9.36
C THR A 47 11.46 12.54 -9.22
N GLU A 48 11.82 13.46 -8.32
CA GLU A 48 11.06 14.69 -8.00
C GLU A 48 9.76 14.50 -7.19
N MET A 49 9.48 13.30 -6.66
CA MET A 49 8.33 13.06 -5.78
C MET A 49 8.70 13.30 -4.32
N PHE A 50 8.36 14.48 -3.80
CA PHE A 50 8.59 14.84 -2.39
C PHE A 50 7.27 14.84 -1.62
N TRP A 51 7.17 13.95 -0.64
CA TRP A 51 6.01 13.85 0.25
C TRP A 51 6.39 14.28 1.66
N ASN A 52 5.54 15.08 2.30
CA ASN A 52 5.74 15.45 3.69
C ASN A 52 5.62 14.19 4.58
N ASN A 53 6.70 13.80 5.26
CA ASN A 53 6.70 12.64 6.15
C ASN A 53 6.02 12.98 7.49
N PRO A 54 5.09 12.16 8.03
CA PRO A 54 4.48 10.94 7.48
C PRO A 54 3.14 11.18 6.75
N SER A 55 2.41 12.23 7.13
CA SER A 55 1.02 12.45 6.72
C SER A 55 0.82 12.61 5.20
N GLY A 56 1.77 13.28 4.52
CA GLY A 56 1.71 13.47 3.07
C GLY A 56 2.01 12.19 2.29
N ALA A 57 2.91 11.35 2.80
CA ALA A 57 3.24 10.06 2.20
C ALA A 57 2.09 9.06 2.34
N GLU A 58 1.41 9.04 3.48
CA GLU A 58 0.23 8.20 3.67
C GLU A 58 -0.95 8.66 2.81
N ALA A 59 -1.20 9.98 2.75
CA ALA A 59 -2.26 10.54 1.93
C ALA A 59 -2.08 10.21 0.43
N ILE A 60 -0.86 10.30 -0.11
CA ILE A 60 -0.63 9.94 -1.51
C ILE A 60 -0.85 8.43 -1.75
N LEU A 61 -0.43 7.57 -0.82
CA LEU A 61 -0.64 6.13 -0.93
C LEU A 61 -2.13 5.79 -0.99
N GLN A 62 -2.94 6.41 -0.12
CA GLN A 62 -4.40 6.22 -0.12
C GLN A 62 -5.04 6.70 -1.42
N VAL A 63 -4.62 7.86 -1.94
CA VAL A 63 -5.12 8.39 -3.21
C VAL A 63 -4.76 7.47 -4.38
N ARG A 64 -3.52 6.96 -4.45
CA ARG A 64 -3.10 6.04 -5.51
C ARG A 64 -3.82 4.70 -5.41
N ALA A 65 -3.99 4.16 -4.21
CA ALA A 65 -4.77 2.94 -4.00
C ALA A 65 -6.22 3.13 -4.46
N ALA A 66 -6.87 4.23 -4.08
CA ALA A 66 -8.25 4.52 -4.48
C ALA A 66 -8.39 4.84 -5.99
N ALA A 67 -7.32 5.25 -6.66
CA ALA A 67 -7.31 5.46 -8.11
C ALA A 67 -7.09 4.17 -8.92
N LEU A 68 -6.40 3.18 -8.34
CA LEU A 68 -6.15 1.87 -8.97
C LEU A 68 -7.25 0.85 -8.66
N CYS A 69 -8.00 1.05 -7.57
CA CYS A 69 -9.18 0.26 -7.28
C CYS A 69 -10.36 0.71 -8.15
N ASP A 70 -11.05 -0.26 -8.76
CA ASP A 70 -12.30 -0.03 -9.50
C ASP A 70 -13.53 0.05 -8.56
N ASP A 71 -13.38 0.64 -7.38
CA ASP A 71 -14.41 0.68 -6.33
C ASP A 71 -15.18 2.00 -6.25
N ASP A 72 -14.97 2.91 -7.22
CA ASP A 72 -15.51 4.28 -7.28
C ASP A 72 -15.24 5.13 -6.03
N ARG A 73 -14.45 4.65 -5.06
CA ARG A 73 -14.25 5.27 -3.76
C ARG A 73 -13.64 6.65 -3.88
N LEU A 74 -12.68 6.82 -4.79
CA LEU A 74 -12.06 8.12 -5.06
C LEU A 74 -13.07 9.11 -5.63
N LYS A 75 -13.90 8.66 -6.57
CA LYS A 75 -14.93 9.50 -7.20
C LYS A 75 -15.96 9.95 -6.18
N HIS A 76 -16.47 9.02 -5.36
CA HIS A 76 -17.39 9.34 -4.28
C HIS A 76 -16.75 10.34 -3.30
N HIS A 77 -15.51 10.10 -2.86
CA HIS A 77 -14.80 11.01 -1.96
C HIS A 77 -14.65 12.43 -2.55
N LEU A 78 -14.32 12.56 -3.84
CA LEU A 78 -14.19 13.86 -4.50
C LEU A 78 -15.52 14.60 -4.64
N GLN A 79 -16.64 13.87 -4.76
CA GLN A 79 -17.99 14.43 -4.85
C GLN A 79 -18.54 14.84 -3.48
N THR A 80 -18.29 14.06 -2.43
CA THR A 80 -18.86 14.29 -1.10
C THR A 80 -17.96 15.10 -0.17
N ARG A 81 -16.71 15.39 -0.56
CA ARG A 81 -15.82 16.16 0.30
C ARG A 81 -16.38 17.57 0.51
N PRO A 82 -16.47 18.05 1.75
CA PRO A 82 -16.73 19.46 1.99
C PRO A 82 -15.56 20.25 1.40
N GLY A 83 -15.84 21.17 0.47
CA GLY A 83 -14.82 22.04 -0.09
C GLY A 83 -14.13 22.80 1.04
N ASN A 84 -12.80 22.73 1.13
CA ASN A 84 -12.07 23.53 2.10
C ASN A 84 -11.86 24.94 1.50
N PRO A 85 -12.39 26.02 2.11
CA PRO A 85 -12.21 27.37 1.59
C PRO A 85 -10.75 27.84 1.64
N PHE A 86 -9.90 27.15 2.40
CA PHE A 86 -8.49 27.50 2.57
C PHE A 86 -7.58 26.55 1.78
N THR A 87 -6.79 27.12 0.87
CA THR A 87 -5.70 26.43 0.14
C THR A 87 -4.50 26.08 1.04
N ARG A 88 -4.45 26.58 2.27
CA ARG A 88 -3.28 26.46 3.15
C ARG A 88 -3.41 25.24 4.05
N ARG A 89 -2.51 24.27 3.86
CA ARG A 89 -2.39 23.10 4.75
C ARG A 89 -2.22 23.56 6.21
N PRO A 90 -2.96 22.98 7.17
CA PRO A 90 -2.67 23.20 8.59
C PRO A 90 -1.24 22.76 8.90
N LYS A 91 -0.55 23.51 9.76
CA LYS A 91 0.84 23.21 10.15
C LYS A 91 0.88 21.82 10.80
N PHE A 92 1.79 20.96 10.32
CA PHE A 92 1.96 19.62 10.85
C PHE A 92 2.36 19.67 12.33
N THR A 93 1.53 19.11 13.21
CA THR A 93 1.92 18.87 14.60
C THR A 93 2.91 17.71 14.62
N LYS A 94 4.17 17.97 15.00
CA LYS A 94 5.18 16.91 15.19
C LYS A 94 4.64 15.92 16.22
N LEU A 95 4.42 14.67 15.83
CA LEU A 95 4.20 13.57 16.78
C LEU A 95 5.47 13.41 17.60
N SER A 96 5.37 13.65 18.91
CA SER A 96 6.46 13.44 19.87
C SER A 96 6.89 11.97 19.88
N PRO A 97 8.19 11.65 19.95
CA PRO A 97 8.72 10.29 19.86
C PRO A 97 8.39 9.36 21.05
N GLU A 98 7.53 9.77 21.99
CA GLU A 98 7.31 9.05 23.26
C GLU A 98 6.42 7.80 23.20
N LYS A 99 5.90 7.40 22.03
CA LYS A 99 4.98 6.22 21.92
C LYS A 99 5.53 5.03 21.15
N ILE A 100 6.85 4.86 21.06
CA ILE A 100 7.48 3.63 20.54
C ILE A 100 8.29 2.99 21.67
N LYS A 101 7.59 2.37 22.64
CA LYS A 101 8.10 1.30 23.52
C LYS A 101 6.95 0.75 24.36
N SER A 102 6.40 -0.39 23.93
CA SER A 102 5.92 -1.48 24.77
C SER A 102 5.93 -2.76 23.96
#